data_AF-X1H992-F1
#
_entry.id   AF-X1H992-F1
#
_cell.length_a   1.000
_cell.length_b   1.000
_cell.length_c   1.000
_cell.angle_alpha   90.00
_cell.angle_beta   90.00
_cell.angle_gamma   90.00
#
_symmetry.space_group_name_H-M   'P 1'
#
loop_
_entity.id
_entity.type
_entity.pdbx_description
1 polymer ?
#
loop_
_entity_poly.entity_id
_entity_poly.type
_entity_poly.pdbx_seq_one_letter_code
_entity_poly.pdbx_strand_id
1 'polypeptide(L)'
;MTAKEKERIDRKNGIEKKINNKIKNKYGFVVNTRKDRYCKLIEDGIYGKEKILSIVKKEFGSASPNAFSFFLRDLRLKKIKVNKKSILSFNKE
;
A
#
# COMPACT_ATOMS: atom_id res chain seq x y z
N MET A 1 23.08 3.08 41.75
CA MET A 1 21.81 2.96 40.98
C MET A 1 21.10 1.70 41.42
N THR A 2 19.85 1.81 41.89
CA THR A 2 19.10 0.67 42.44
C THR A 2 18.38 -0.11 41.35
N ALA A 3 18.14 -1.41 41.55
CA ALA A 3 17.41 -2.26 40.59
C ALA A 3 16.02 -1.70 40.22
N LYS A 4 15.37 -0.99 41.17
CA LYS A 4 14.09 -0.28 40.95
C LYS A 4 14.21 0.93 40.03
N GLU A 5 15.36 1.60 39.96
CA GLU A 5 15.61 2.72 39.04
C GLU A 5 15.79 2.25 37.60
N LYS A 6 16.45 1.10 37.40
CA LYS A 6 16.67 0.53 36.06
C LYS A 6 15.36 0.06 35.42
N GLU A 7 14.48 -0.55 36.21
CA GLU A 7 13.16 -1.04 35.74
C GLU A 7 12.20 0.10 35.33
N ARG A 8 12.29 1.28 35.98
CA ARG A 8 11.49 2.46 35.58
C ARG A 8 11.94 3.05 34.25
N ILE A 9 13.24 3.00 33.94
CA ILE A 9 13.79 3.52 32.68
C ILE A 9 13.44 2.56 31.53
N ASP A 10 13.52 1.24 31.74
CA ASP A 10 13.09 0.24 30.75
C ASP A 10 11.60 0.32 30.42
N ARG A 11 10.72 0.59 31.40
CA ARG A 11 9.28 0.79 31.12
C ARG A 11 9.00 2.07 30.33
N LYS A 12 9.77 3.14 30.54
CA LYS A 12 9.64 4.38 29.75
C LYS A 12 10.08 4.18 28.30
N ASN A 13 11.18 3.46 28.08
CA ASN A 13 11.71 3.14 26.74
C ASN A 13 10.94 2.01 26.01
N GLY A 14 10.18 1.18 26.74
CA GLY A 14 9.37 0.10 26.17
C GLY A 14 8.05 0.57 25.51
N ILE A 15 7.53 1.73 25.91
CA ILE A 15 6.26 2.26 25.40
C ILE A 15 6.45 3.07 24.10
N GLU A 16 7.65 3.59 23.83
CA GLU A 16 7.94 4.36 22.60
C GLU A 16 8.09 3.49 21.35
N LYS A 17 8.28 2.17 21.48
CA LYS A 17 8.46 1.27 20.34
C LYS A 17 7.13 0.73 19.81
N LYS A 18 6.40 1.58 19.06
CA LYS A 18 5.64 1.22 17.83
C LYS A 18 4.60 2.27 17.42
N ILE A 19 4.84 3.57 17.63
CA ILE A 19 4.20 4.57 16.75
C ILE A 19 4.98 4.56 15.44
N ASN A 20 4.87 3.45 14.70
CA ASN A 20 5.36 3.38 13.33
C ASN A 20 4.33 4.18 12.53
N ASN A 21 4.41 5.52 12.58
CA ASN A 21 3.54 6.44 11.89
C ASN A 21 3.88 6.35 10.40
N LYS A 22 3.50 5.21 9.81
CA LYS A 22 3.68 4.90 8.40
C LYS A 22 2.90 5.96 7.64
N ILE A 23 3.62 6.89 7.02
CA ILE A 23 3.05 7.96 6.21
C ILE A 23 2.11 7.31 5.20
N LYS A 24 0.85 7.75 5.16
CA LYS A 24 -0.17 7.24 4.25
C LYS A 24 -0.39 8.25 3.13
N ASN A 25 -0.66 7.75 1.93
CA ASN A 25 -1.07 8.56 0.78
C ASN A 25 -2.53 9.00 0.92
N LYS A 26 -3.02 9.80 -0.05
CA LYS A 26 -4.40 10.32 -0.09
C LYS A 26 -5.49 9.24 -0.11
N TYR A 27 -5.12 7.99 -0.42
CA TYR A 27 -6.00 6.82 -0.45
C TYR A 27 -5.90 5.98 0.83
N GLY A 28 -5.11 6.42 1.81
CA GLY A 28 -4.91 5.76 3.09
C GLY A 28 -4.09 4.47 3.01
N PHE A 29 -3.23 4.32 1.99
CA PHE A 29 -2.22 3.27 1.90
C PHE A 29 -0.86 3.80 2.29
N VAL A 30 0.01 2.94 2.84
CA VAL A 30 1.36 3.34 3.27
C VAL A 30 2.21 3.69 2.04
N VAL A 31 2.87 4.86 2.08
CA VAL A 31 3.77 5.35 1.02
C VAL A 31 4.93 4.37 0.80
N ASN A 32 5.43 4.27 -0.43
CA ASN A 32 6.50 3.35 -0.85
C ASN A 32 6.15 1.85 -0.75
N THR A 33 4.87 1.52 -0.66
CA THR A 33 4.40 0.14 -0.78
C THR A 33 3.85 -0.13 -2.18
N ARG A 34 3.68 -1.42 -2.53
CA ARG A 34 3.03 -1.83 -3.78
C ARG A 34 1.66 -1.15 -3.98
N LYS A 35 0.88 -0.98 -2.90
CA LYS A 35 -0.44 -0.32 -2.96
C LYS A 35 -0.33 1.18 -3.25
N ASP A 36 0.69 1.85 -2.70
CA ASP A 36 1.00 3.22 -3.07
C ASP A 36 1.39 3.32 -4.55
N ARG A 37 2.17 2.37 -5.04
CA ARG A 37 2.56 2.35 -6.46
C ARG A 37 1.36 2.12 -7.38
N TYR A 38 0.45 1.21 -7.03
CA TYR A 38 -0.80 1.03 -7.77
C TYR A 38 -1.62 2.33 -7.82
N CYS A 39 -1.72 3.06 -6.71
CA CYS A 39 -2.39 4.35 -6.69
C CYS A 39 -1.73 5.35 -7.65
N LYS A 40 -0.40 5.51 -7.59
CA LYS A 40 0.35 6.40 -8.49
C LYS A 40 0.13 6.06 -9.96
N LEU A 41 0.21 4.78 -10.33
CA LEU A 41 0.00 4.35 -11.72
C LEU A 41 -1.41 4.66 -12.24
N ILE A 42 -2.42 4.53 -11.38
CA ILE A 42 -3.82 4.86 -11.69
C ILE A 42 -4.02 6.38 -11.80
N GLU A 43 -3.32 7.17 -10.98
CA GLU A 43 -3.28 8.63 -11.10
C GLU A 43 -2.60 9.08 -12.40
N ASP A 44 -1.52 8.41 -12.79
CA ASP A 44 -0.79 8.64 -14.05
C ASP A 44 -1.58 8.18 -15.30
N GLY A 45 -2.79 7.64 -15.14
CA GLY A 45 -3.64 7.20 -16.25
C GLY A 45 -3.33 5.80 -16.79
N ILE A 46 -2.48 5.03 -16.11
CA ILE A 46 -2.15 3.65 -16.49
C ILE A 46 -3.16 2.72 -15.84
N TYR A 47 -4.13 2.25 -16.64
CA TYR A 47 -5.22 1.40 -16.14
C TYR A 47 -5.13 -0.07 -16.59
N GLY A 48 -4.29 -0.38 -17.59
CA GLY A 48 -4.14 -1.75 -18.07
C GLY A 48 -3.59 -2.66 -16.98
N LYS A 49 -4.37 -3.65 -16.54
CA LYS A 49 -3.99 -4.60 -15.47
C LYS A 49 -2.61 -5.20 -15.70
N GLU A 50 -2.32 -5.69 -16.91
CA GLU A 50 -1.03 -6.28 -17.26
C GLU A 50 0.11 -5.27 -17.23
N LYS A 51 -0.13 -4.04 -17.74
CA LYS A 51 0.85 -2.95 -17.68
C LYS A 51 1.18 -2.58 -16.23
N ILE A 52 0.16 -2.42 -15.39
CA ILE A 52 0.32 -2.12 -13.95
C ILE A 52 1.13 -3.24 -13.27
N LEU A 53 0.74 -4.50 -13.49
CA LEU A 53 1.43 -5.65 -12.89
C LEU A 53 2.88 -5.77 -13.38
N SER A 54 3.13 -5.50 -14.66
CA SER A 54 4.48 -5.52 -15.24
C SER A 54 5.39 -4.46 -14.61
N ILE A 55 4.91 -3.22 -14.50
CA ILE A 55 5.66 -2.13 -13.85
C ILE A 55 5.94 -2.45 -12.38
N VAL A 56 4.93 -2.91 -11.65
CA VAL A 56 5.09 -3.25 -10.23
C VAL A 56 5.97 -4.47 -10.02
N LYS A 57 5.93 -5.47 -10.91
CA LYS A 57 6.85 -6.61 -10.88
C LYS A 57 8.29 -6.18 -11.15
N LYS A 58 8.51 -5.25 -12.06
CA LYS A 58 9.84 -4.70 -12.37
C LYS A 58 10.42 -3.94 -11.17
N GLU A 59 9.59 -3.20 -10.42
CA GLU A 59 10.03 -2.37 -9.30
C GLU A 59 10.20 -3.16 -7.98
N PHE A 60 9.29 -4.11 -7.70
CA PHE A 60 9.26 -4.85 -6.42
C PHE A 60 9.66 -6.34 -6.56
N GLY A 61 10.13 -6.76 -7.74
CA GLY A 61 10.47 -8.15 -8.08
C GLY A 61 9.28 -9.11 -8.18
N SER A 62 8.09 -8.69 -7.73
CA SER A 62 6.92 -9.54 -7.63
C SER A 62 5.63 -8.74 -7.76
N ALA A 63 4.71 -9.23 -8.59
CA ALA A 63 3.35 -8.76 -8.67
C ALA A 63 2.41 -9.95 -8.88
N SER A 64 1.32 -10.01 -8.11
CA SER A 64 0.31 -11.05 -8.23
C SER A 64 -0.99 -10.44 -8.73
N PRO A 65 -1.64 -11.02 -9.75
CA PRO A 65 -2.98 -10.62 -10.17
C PRO A 65 -3.98 -10.64 -9.01
N ASN A 66 -3.84 -11.60 -8.09
CA ASN A 66 -4.73 -11.71 -6.93
C ASN A 66 -4.52 -10.54 -5.95
N ALA A 67 -3.26 -10.15 -5.71
CA ALA A 67 -2.93 -8.98 -4.89
C ALA A 67 -3.49 -7.68 -5.47
N PHE A 68 -3.49 -7.55 -6.80
CA PHE A 68 -4.12 -6.41 -7.46
C PHE A 68 -5.65 -6.42 -7.33
N SER A 69 -6.29 -7.58 -7.45
CA SER A 69 -7.74 -7.71 -7.17
C SER A 69 -8.11 -7.30 -5.75
N PHE A 70 -7.32 -7.69 -4.74
CA PHE A 70 -7.50 -7.23 -3.35
C PHE A 70 -7.35 -5.71 -3.22
N PHE A 71 -6.40 -5.11 -3.92
CA PHE A 71 -6.24 -3.66 -3.96
C PHE A 71 -7.47 -2.97 -4.57
N LEU A 72 -8.02 -3.46 -5.68
CA LEU A 72 -9.25 -2.92 -6.26
C LEU A 72 -10.45 -3.05 -5.30
N ARG A 73 -10.52 -4.16 -4.55
CA ARG A 73 -11.53 -4.35 -3.50
C ARG A 73 -11.35 -3.32 -2.38
N ASP A 74 -10.13 -3.08 -1.92
CA ASP A 74 -9.83 -2.06 -0.90
C ASP A 74 -10.24 -0.65 -1.39
N LEU A 75 -9.94 -0.29 -2.64
CA LEU A 75 -10.38 0.98 -3.22
C LEU A 75 -11.90 1.12 -3.19
N ARG A 76 -12.62 0.04 -3.54
CA ARG A 76 -14.10 0.00 -3.50
C ARG A 76 -14.63 0.16 -2.08
N LEU A 77 -14.05 -0.53 -1.10
CA LEU A 77 -14.44 -0.42 0.32
C LEU A 77 -14.22 1.00 0.86
N LYS A 78 -13.15 1.66 0.41
CA LYS A 78 -12.85 3.06 0.74
C LYS A 78 -13.68 4.08 -0.06
N LYS A 79 -14.63 3.63 -0.89
CA LYS A 79 -15.46 4.47 -1.76
C LYS A 79 -14.66 5.40 -2.69
N ILE A 80 -13.44 5.01 -3.05
CA ILE A 80 -12.59 5.78 -3.96
C ILE A 80 -13.12 5.57 -5.39
N LYS A 81 -13.63 6.64 -6.00
CA LYS A 81 -14.07 6.64 -7.40
C LYS A 81 -12.84 6.64 -8.31
N VAL A 82 -12.34 5.46 -8.64
CA VAL A 82 -11.42 5.28 -9.78
C VAL A 82 -12.21 5.35 -11.07
N ASN A 83 -11.67 6.07 -12.06
CA ASN A 83 -12.32 6.24 -13.35
C ASN A 83 -12.38 4.87 -14.06
N LYS A 84 -13.56 4.24 -14.05
CA LYS A 84 -13.75 2.81 -14.39
C LYS A 84 -13.42 2.44 -15.84
N LYS A 85 -13.31 3.43 -16.74
CA LYS A 85 -13.32 3.20 -18.18
C LYS A 85 -12.17 2.34 -18.73
N SER A 86 -11.13 2.01 -17.94
CA SER A 86 -9.93 1.38 -18.49
C SER A 86 -9.28 0.28 -17.61
N ILE A 87 -9.81 -0.02 -16.40
CA ILE A 87 -9.21 -1.04 -15.51
C ILE A 87 -9.68 -2.47 -15.84
N LEU A 88 -10.85 -2.62 -16.48
CA LEU A 88 -11.53 -3.90 -16.72
C LEU A 88 -11.77 -4.22 -18.20
N SER A 89 -11.15 -3.50 -19.14
CA SER A 89 -11.17 -3.92 -20.55
C SER A 89 -10.29 -5.17 -20.69
N PHE A 90 -10.93 -6.33 -20.55
CA PHE A 90 -10.44 -7.58 -21.12
C PHE A 90 -10.38 -7.35 -22.63
N ASN A 91 -9.18 -7.14 -23.19
CA ASN A 91 -8.99 -7.41 -24.60
C ASN A 91 -9.12 -8.92 -24.75
N LYS A 92 -10.28 -9.33 -25.26
CA LYS A 92 -10.53 -10.68 -25.74
C LYS A 92 -10.11 -10.65 -27.20
N GLU A 93 -8.85 -11.00 -27.46
CA GLU A 93 -8.39 -11.35 -28.80
C GLU A 93 -8.75 -12.83 -29.05
#